data_AF-A0A1R1LS58-F1
#
_entry.id   AF-A0A1R1LS58-F1
#
_cell.length_a   1.000
_cell.length_b   1.000
_cell.length_c   1.000
_cell.angle_alpha   90.00
_cell.angle_beta   90.00
_cell.angle_gamma   90.00
#
_symmetry.space_group_name_H-M   'P 1'
#
loop_
_entity.id
_entity.type
_entity.pdbx_description
1 polymer ?
#
loop_
_entity_poly.entity_id
_entity_poly.type
_entity_poly.pdbx_seq_one_letter_code
_entity_poly.pdbx_strand_id
1 'polypeptide(L)'
;MKRISVILLSIFIAQPAYSNCTTTDGHELCFEASSPSLSSTLIESSQVGDINGDGVLDLVRKESSGGVDDRIVIYLGTECTIGLESSLCFETPHETAIFDIKGFSVRDIDGDGNADIEVRTATDNIQVYLQRLTVEKPNTPSEFVSLLGTNSLTAASYTASSTYSDGSSGYEPAGSFDGYRFKGSVGIVPEAISERYGYGTWTSFVNSNANQWLNIEFSINTMVESFEIFSKSGYAMRLPKDITIQYSMDGINYTDHESFIIQEVDSQVIMLSTPTPFVKHFRIFMHNNHGVNAYLQVDEILLKGWLQQ
;
A
#
# COMPACT_ATOMS: atom_id res chain seq x y z
N MET A 1 -31.48 32.17 40.59
CA MET A 1 -30.96 30.90 40.03
C MET A 1 -31.76 30.56 38.77
N LYS A 2 -31.15 30.74 37.58
CA LYS A 2 -31.79 30.36 36.31
C LYS A 2 -31.69 28.85 36.16
N ARG A 3 -32.84 28.16 36.03
CA ARG A 3 -32.88 26.73 35.70
C ARG A 3 -32.64 26.60 34.19
N ILE A 4 -31.55 25.92 33.83
CA ILE A 4 -31.26 25.53 32.45
C ILE A 4 -31.93 24.16 32.25
N SER A 5 -32.99 24.11 31.44
CA SER A 5 -33.57 22.86 30.97
C SER A 5 -32.78 22.40 29.75
N VAL A 6 -32.04 21.30 29.88
CA VAL A 6 -31.40 20.61 28.76
C VAL A 6 -32.43 19.68 28.15
N ILE A 7 -32.84 19.95 26.90
CA ILE A 7 -33.65 19.02 26.11
C ILE A 7 -32.67 18.03 25.49
N LEU A 8 -32.67 16.79 25.98
CA LEU A 8 -31.94 15.68 25.34
C LEU A 8 -32.72 15.29 24.07
N LEU A 9 -32.20 15.64 22.90
CA LEU A 9 -32.71 15.16 21.62
C LEU A 9 -32.05 13.82 21.33
N SER A 10 -32.69 12.72 21.69
CA SER A 10 -32.26 11.38 21.31
C SER A 10 -32.53 11.16 19.83
N ILE A 11 -31.47 11.19 19.02
CA ILE A 11 -31.48 10.74 17.62
C ILE A 11 -31.57 9.21 17.67
N PHE A 12 -32.74 8.66 17.34
CA PHE A 12 -32.84 7.24 16.97
C PHE A 12 -32.28 7.10 15.56
N ILE A 13 -31.02 6.65 15.46
CA ILE A 13 -30.51 6.09 14.22
C ILE A 13 -31.22 4.74 14.08
N ALA A 14 -32.10 4.61 13.09
CA ALA A 14 -32.69 3.33 12.74
C ALA A 14 -31.53 2.42 12.29
N GLN A 15 -31.09 1.52 13.17
CA GLN A 15 -30.18 0.45 12.79
C GLN A 15 -30.91 -0.46 11.79
N PRO A 16 -30.21 -1.01 10.77
CA PRO A 16 -30.81 -2.01 9.91
C PRO A 16 -31.32 -3.17 10.79
N ALA A 17 -32.51 -3.66 10.50
CA ALA A 17 -33.15 -4.71 11.28
C ALA A 17 -32.41 -6.04 11.02
N TYR A 18 -31.50 -6.42 11.92
CA TYR A 18 -30.89 -7.76 11.93
C TYR A 18 -31.95 -8.82 12.26
N SER A 19 -31.94 -9.94 11.54
CA SER A 19 -32.96 -10.99 11.75
C SER A 19 -32.48 -12.10 12.68
N ASN A 20 -31.18 -12.33 12.79
CA ASN A 20 -30.59 -13.32 13.68
C ASN A 20 -29.23 -12.84 14.20
N CYS A 21 -29.13 -12.64 15.50
CA CYS A 21 -27.87 -12.42 16.21
C CYS A 21 -27.58 -13.60 17.12
N THR A 22 -26.32 -14.00 17.23
CA THR A 22 -25.85 -14.92 18.27
C THR A 22 -24.74 -14.24 19.06
N THR A 23 -24.69 -14.48 20.37
CA THR A 23 -23.64 -13.94 21.24
C THR A 23 -22.83 -15.09 21.82
N THR A 24 -21.52 -15.07 21.58
CA THR A 24 -20.56 -16.00 22.19
C THR A 24 -19.47 -15.19 22.86
N ASP A 25 -19.18 -15.48 24.12
CA ASP A 25 -18.14 -14.79 24.92
C ASP A 25 -18.21 -13.26 24.92
N GLY A 26 -19.42 -12.70 24.89
CA GLY A 26 -19.65 -11.26 24.90
C GLY A 26 -19.47 -10.56 23.55
N HIS A 27 -19.19 -11.31 22.48
CA HIS A 27 -19.16 -10.82 21.11
C HIS A 27 -20.45 -11.19 20.39
N GLU A 28 -21.11 -10.18 19.82
CA GLU A 28 -22.35 -10.35 19.07
C GLU A 28 -22.06 -10.51 17.57
N LEU A 29 -22.56 -11.60 16.99
CA LEU A 29 -22.50 -11.90 15.56
C LEU A 29 -23.91 -11.79 15.01
N CYS A 30 -24.21 -10.69 14.31
CA CYS A 30 -25.50 -10.42 13.70
C CYS A 30 -25.46 -10.62 12.19
N PHE A 31 -26.45 -11.34 11.66
CA PHE A 31 -26.64 -11.55 10.23
C PHE A 31 -27.82 -10.70 9.74
N GLU A 32 -27.63 -10.01 8.61
CA GLU A 32 -28.76 -9.39 7.90
C GLU A 32 -29.64 -10.47 7.28
N ALA A 33 -30.96 -10.21 7.19
CA ALA A 33 -31.98 -11.17 6.80
C ALA A 33 -31.80 -11.82 5.41
N SER A 34 -30.83 -11.34 4.63
CA SER A 34 -30.47 -11.78 3.28
C SER A 34 -29.11 -12.48 3.17
N SER A 35 -28.40 -12.75 4.27
CA SER A 35 -27.09 -13.42 4.22
C SER A 35 -27.19 -14.95 4.36
N PRO A 36 -26.71 -15.76 3.39
CA PRO A 36 -26.77 -17.22 3.47
C PRO A 36 -25.80 -17.79 4.52
N SER A 37 -26.25 -18.80 5.26
CA SER A 37 -25.48 -19.44 6.33
C SER A 37 -24.25 -20.18 5.80
N LEU A 38 -23.08 -19.96 6.42
CA LEU A 38 -21.88 -20.78 6.21
C LEU A 38 -21.98 -22.08 7.01
N SER A 39 -22.16 -23.19 6.29
CA SER A 39 -22.21 -24.56 6.83
C SER A 39 -20.80 -25.08 7.13
N SER A 40 -20.63 -25.80 8.25
CA SER A 40 -19.37 -26.41 8.72
C SER A 40 -18.98 -27.70 7.98
N THR A 41 -19.28 -27.76 6.69
CA THR A 41 -18.88 -28.84 5.78
C THR A 41 -18.35 -28.15 4.52
N LEU A 42 -17.16 -28.49 4.03
CA LEU A 42 -16.67 -28.03 2.73
C LEU A 42 -17.59 -28.56 1.62
N ILE A 43 -18.73 -27.91 1.42
CA ILE A 43 -19.57 -28.03 0.24
C ILE A 43 -19.21 -26.83 -0.63
N GLU A 44 -17.99 -26.90 -1.18
CA GLU A 44 -17.31 -25.86 -1.96
C GLU A 44 -18.00 -25.70 -3.32
N SER A 45 -19.07 -24.91 -3.37
CA SER A 45 -19.52 -24.32 -4.64
C SER A 45 -18.94 -22.93 -4.85
N SER A 46 -18.58 -22.23 -3.77
CA SER A 46 -18.21 -20.81 -3.79
C SER A 46 -17.27 -20.46 -2.64
N GLN A 47 -16.28 -19.59 -2.91
CA GLN A 47 -15.36 -18.97 -1.94
C GLN A 47 -15.21 -17.49 -2.30
N VAL A 48 -14.70 -16.70 -1.37
CA VAL A 48 -14.41 -15.27 -1.59
C VAL A 48 -12.96 -14.96 -1.24
N GLY A 49 -12.37 -14.00 -1.93
CA GLY A 49 -11.02 -13.50 -1.72
C GLY A 49 -10.67 -12.49 -2.81
N ASP A 50 -9.69 -11.64 -2.55
CA ASP A 50 -9.19 -10.66 -3.53
C ASP A 50 -8.20 -11.35 -4.47
N ILE A 51 -8.70 -11.97 -5.56
CA ILE A 51 -7.93 -12.84 -6.46
C ILE A 51 -7.15 -12.04 -7.50
N ASN A 52 -7.54 -10.79 -7.76
CA ASN A 52 -6.82 -9.87 -8.65
C ASN A 52 -5.93 -8.86 -7.90
N GLY A 53 -6.10 -8.71 -6.59
CA GLY A 53 -5.28 -7.90 -5.70
C GLY A 53 -5.61 -6.42 -5.76
N ASP A 54 -6.85 -6.09 -6.11
CA ASP A 54 -7.33 -4.71 -6.24
C ASP A 54 -7.89 -4.12 -4.93
N GLY A 55 -7.98 -4.94 -3.88
CA GLY A 55 -8.53 -4.57 -2.57
C GLY A 55 -10.04 -4.77 -2.46
N VAL A 56 -10.72 -5.26 -3.51
CA VAL A 56 -12.14 -5.61 -3.54
C VAL A 56 -12.27 -7.14 -3.47
N LEU A 57 -13.28 -7.63 -2.76
CA LEU A 57 -13.48 -9.08 -2.65
C LEU A 57 -14.11 -9.64 -3.94
N ASP A 58 -13.46 -10.66 -4.51
CA ASP A 58 -13.97 -11.44 -5.62
C ASP A 58 -14.75 -12.67 -5.14
N LEU A 59 -15.55 -13.24 -6.05
CA LEU A 59 -16.24 -14.51 -5.86
C LEU A 59 -15.64 -15.59 -6.77
N VAL A 60 -15.08 -16.63 -6.17
CA VAL A 60 -14.58 -17.81 -6.87
C VAL A 60 -15.61 -18.92 -6.76
N ARG A 61 -16.00 -19.50 -7.89
CA ARG A 61 -17.05 -20.51 -7.95
C ARG A 61 -16.56 -21.74 -8.71
N LYS A 62 -16.96 -22.92 -8.25
CA LYS A 62 -16.92 -24.11 -9.09
C LYS A 62 -18.16 -24.13 -9.98
N GLU A 63 -17.96 -24.08 -11.28
CA GLU A 63 -19.03 -24.33 -12.26
C GLU A 63 -19.02 -25.80 -12.65
N SER A 64 -20.15 -26.47 -12.35
CA SER A 64 -20.34 -27.89 -12.66
C SER A 64 -20.90 -28.04 -14.06
N SER A 65 -20.20 -28.77 -14.90
CA SER A 65 -20.68 -29.22 -16.21
C SER A 65 -21.13 -30.69 -16.19
N GLY A 66 -20.98 -31.36 -15.04
CA GLY A 66 -21.44 -32.73 -14.83
C GLY A 66 -20.37 -33.79 -15.15
N GLY A 67 -19.10 -33.44 -15.05
CA GLY A 67 -18.00 -34.36 -15.35
C GLY A 67 -16.60 -33.72 -15.25
N VAL A 68 -15.69 -34.14 -16.12
CA VAL A 68 -14.28 -33.68 -16.17
C VAL A 68 -14.12 -32.20 -16.54
N ASP A 69 -15.19 -31.56 -17.03
CA ASP A 69 -15.19 -30.16 -17.45
C ASP A 69 -15.63 -29.20 -16.32
N ASP A 70 -15.76 -29.70 -15.09
CA ASP A 70 -15.94 -28.88 -13.88
C ASP A 70 -14.74 -27.93 -13.74
N ARG A 71 -15.00 -26.62 -13.62
CA ARG A 71 -13.96 -25.58 -13.65
C ARG A 71 -14.13 -24.51 -12.59
N ILE A 72 -13.05 -23.78 -12.30
CA ILE A 72 -13.17 -22.52 -11.55
C ILE A 72 -13.64 -21.41 -12.48
N VAL A 73 -14.60 -20.63 -12.00
CA VAL A 73 -15.06 -19.38 -12.59
C VAL A 73 -14.90 -18.28 -11.54
N ILE A 74 -14.33 -17.16 -11.94
CA ILE A 74 -14.07 -16.02 -11.05
C ILE A 74 -14.98 -14.86 -11.45
N TYR A 75 -15.63 -14.26 -10.48
CA TYR A 75 -16.40 -13.04 -10.62
C TYR A 75 -15.62 -11.95 -9.90
N LEU A 76 -14.97 -11.06 -10.66
CA LEU A 76 -14.19 -9.96 -10.09
C LEU A 76 -15.12 -8.93 -9.47
N GLY A 77 -14.85 -8.57 -8.22
CA GLY A 77 -15.57 -7.54 -7.49
C GLY A 77 -15.32 -6.16 -8.09
N THR A 78 -16.31 -5.29 -8.03
CA THR A 78 -16.18 -3.90 -8.49
C THR A 78 -17.10 -2.97 -7.70
N GLU A 79 -16.79 -1.67 -7.74
CA GLU A 79 -17.65 -0.65 -7.14
C GLU A 79 -18.98 -0.55 -7.89
N CYS A 80 -20.09 -0.60 -7.15
CA CYS A 80 -21.41 -0.46 -7.74
C CYS A 80 -21.69 0.99 -8.15
N THR A 81 -22.06 1.20 -9.41
CA THR A 81 -22.46 2.51 -9.96
C THR A 81 -23.87 2.95 -9.51
N ILE A 82 -24.59 2.09 -8.79
CA ILE A 82 -25.96 2.33 -8.34
C ILE A 82 -25.88 2.65 -6.84
N GLY A 83 -26.26 3.87 -6.45
CA GLY A 83 -26.01 4.50 -5.14
C GLY A 83 -26.70 3.87 -3.92
N LEU A 84 -26.52 2.56 -3.71
CA LEU A 84 -26.79 1.88 -2.46
C LEU A 84 -25.45 1.42 -1.90
N GLU A 85 -25.07 1.98 -0.75
CA GLU A 85 -23.81 1.78 -0.01
C GLU A 85 -23.57 0.33 0.49
N SER A 86 -24.18 -0.70 -0.12
CA SER A 86 -24.15 -2.07 0.40
C SER A 86 -24.31 -3.17 -0.65
N SER A 87 -24.14 -2.88 -1.94
CA SER A 87 -24.15 -3.91 -2.99
C SER A 87 -22.74 -4.31 -3.41
N LEU A 88 -22.48 -5.62 -3.49
CA LEU A 88 -21.33 -6.18 -4.21
C LEU A 88 -21.70 -6.25 -5.69
N CYS A 89 -20.91 -5.60 -6.55
CA CYS A 89 -21.03 -5.74 -8.00
C CYS A 89 -19.93 -6.65 -8.50
N PHE A 90 -20.25 -7.41 -9.54
CA PHE A 90 -19.31 -8.30 -10.19
C PHE A 90 -19.22 -7.97 -11.67
N GLU A 91 -18.02 -8.09 -12.22
CA GLU A 91 -17.81 -8.10 -13.66
C GLU A 91 -18.41 -9.35 -14.32
N THR A 92 -18.34 -9.39 -15.65
CA THR A 92 -18.63 -10.63 -16.38
C THR A 92 -17.70 -11.74 -15.91
N PRO A 93 -18.22 -12.96 -15.64
CA PRO A 93 -17.42 -14.05 -15.09
C PRO A 93 -16.25 -14.40 -16.01
N HIS A 94 -15.08 -14.60 -15.39
CA HIS A 94 -13.88 -15.09 -16.03
C HIS A 94 -13.80 -16.61 -15.87
N GLU A 95 -13.89 -17.34 -16.98
CA GLU A 95 -13.67 -18.77 -17.00
C GLU A 95 -12.17 -19.08 -16.94
N THR A 96 -11.75 -19.84 -15.94
CA THR A 96 -10.34 -20.24 -15.81
C THR A 96 -10.02 -21.47 -16.64
N ALA A 97 -8.72 -21.70 -16.87
CA ALA A 97 -8.22 -22.96 -17.44
C ALA A 97 -7.98 -24.06 -16.38
N ILE A 98 -8.58 -23.95 -15.20
CA ILE A 98 -8.48 -24.92 -14.12
C ILE A 98 -9.67 -25.87 -14.23
N PHE A 99 -9.41 -27.15 -14.52
CA PHE A 99 -10.42 -28.17 -14.82
C PHE A 99 -10.31 -29.38 -13.89
N ASP A 100 -11.22 -30.34 -14.06
CA ASP A 100 -11.26 -31.60 -13.33
C ASP A 100 -11.34 -31.40 -11.81
N ILE A 101 -12.21 -30.49 -11.36
CA ILE A 101 -12.21 -30.00 -9.97
C ILE A 101 -13.17 -30.79 -9.08
N LYS A 102 -12.62 -31.39 -8.03
CA LYS A 102 -13.40 -32.00 -6.95
C LYS A 102 -13.75 -30.97 -5.88
N GLY A 103 -12.79 -30.12 -5.53
CA GLY A 103 -12.91 -29.05 -4.55
C GLY A 103 -11.82 -28.00 -4.72
N PHE A 104 -12.00 -26.85 -4.11
CA PHE A 104 -11.04 -25.75 -4.09
C PHE A 104 -11.20 -24.87 -2.85
N SER A 105 -10.14 -24.15 -2.50
CA SER A 105 -10.14 -23.16 -1.44
C SER A 105 -9.35 -21.92 -1.82
N VAL A 106 -9.76 -20.78 -1.28
CA VAL A 106 -9.12 -19.48 -1.47
C VAL A 106 -8.50 -19.04 -0.15
N ARG A 107 -7.18 -18.84 -0.11
CA ARG A 107 -6.43 -18.40 1.08
C ARG A 107 -5.01 -17.99 0.67
N ASP A 108 -4.36 -17.17 1.47
CA ASP A 108 -2.90 -16.93 1.36
C ASP A 108 -2.12 -18.20 1.77
N ILE A 109 -1.54 -18.89 0.80
CA ILE A 109 -0.83 -20.17 1.01
C ILE A 109 0.68 -19.93 1.17
N ASP A 110 1.25 -18.94 0.49
CA ASP A 110 2.68 -18.67 0.50
C ASP A 110 3.13 -17.55 1.46
N GLY A 111 2.18 -16.84 2.06
CA GLY A 111 2.39 -15.82 3.09
C GLY A 111 2.72 -14.43 2.53
N ASP A 112 2.43 -14.17 1.26
CA ASP A 112 2.71 -12.88 0.60
C ASP A 112 1.62 -11.82 0.85
N GLY A 113 0.53 -12.19 1.53
CA GLY A 113 -0.61 -11.33 1.84
C GLY A 113 -1.70 -11.30 0.76
N ASN A 114 -1.51 -12.02 -0.34
CA ASN A 114 -2.47 -12.14 -1.44
C ASN A 114 -3.23 -13.49 -1.35
N ALA A 115 -4.41 -13.58 -1.95
CA ALA A 115 -5.26 -14.76 -1.90
C ALA A 115 -4.91 -15.77 -3.02
N ASP A 116 -4.36 -16.93 -2.66
CA ASP A 116 -4.10 -18.04 -3.58
C ASP A 116 -5.30 -18.98 -3.75
N ILE A 117 -5.23 -19.86 -4.75
CA ILE A 117 -6.21 -20.92 -4.97
C ILE A 117 -5.55 -22.30 -4.86
N GLU A 118 -5.95 -23.07 -3.84
CA GLU A 118 -5.68 -24.50 -3.76
C GLU A 118 -6.81 -25.27 -4.42
N VAL A 119 -6.48 -26.18 -5.33
CA VAL A 119 -7.45 -27.03 -6.05
C VAL A 119 -7.15 -28.49 -5.81
N ARG A 120 -8.20 -29.23 -5.46
CA ARG A 120 -8.20 -30.70 -5.47
C ARG A 120 -8.84 -31.19 -6.76
N THR A 121 -8.08 -31.95 -7.54
CA THR A 121 -8.56 -32.53 -8.79
C THR A 121 -9.46 -33.75 -8.55
N ALA A 122 -10.19 -34.23 -9.56
CA ALA A 122 -11.02 -35.44 -9.46
C ALA A 122 -10.18 -36.70 -9.24
N THR A 123 -8.91 -36.65 -9.63
CA THR A 123 -7.89 -37.67 -9.35
C THR A 123 -7.24 -37.55 -7.96
N ASP A 124 -7.77 -36.69 -7.09
CA ASP A 124 -7.27 -36.42 -5.73
C ASP A 124 -5.81 -35.87 -5.69
N ASN A 125 -5.34 -35.26 -6.78
CA ASN A 125 -4.12 -34.45 -6.76
C ASN A 125 -4.42 -33.06 -6.19
N ILE A 126 -3.40 -32.44 -5.58
CA ILE A 126 -3.47 -31.05 -5.11
C ILE A 126 -2.63 -30.18 -6.05
N GLN A 127 -3.23 -29.09 -6.53
CA GLN A 127 -2.59 -28.05 -7.31
C GLN A 127 -2.74 -26.72 -6.58
N VAL A 128 -1.70 -25.90 -6.60
CA VAL A 128 -1.72 -24.56 -6.00
C VAL A 128 -1.46 -23.55 -7.10
N TYR A 129 -2.37 -22.59 -7.21
CA TYR A 129 -2.31 -21.46 -8.11
C TYR A 129 -2.07 -20.23 -7.26
N LEU A 130 -0.81 -19.78 -7.26
CA LEU A 130 -0.44 -18.58 -6.51
C LEU A 130 -0.98 -17.35 -7.21
N GLN A 131 -1.57 -16.43 -6.44
CA GLN A 131 -1.84 -15.10 -6.91
C GLN A 131 -0.52 -14.39 -7.07
N ARG A 132 0.02 -14.48 -8.27
CA ARG A 132 1.02 -13.52 -8.69
C ARG A 132 0.25 -12.32 -9.16
N LEU A 133 0.40 -11.21 -8.44
CA LEU A 133 0.29 -9.89 -9.03
C LEU A 133 1.28 -9.83 -10.20
N THR A 134 0.88 -10.34 -11.37
CA THR A 134 1.29 -9.70 -12.60
C THR A 134 0.63 -8.35 -12.55
N VAL A 135 1.30 -7.40 -11.89
CA VAL A 135 1.28 -6.04 -12.41
C VAL A 135 1.62 -6.25 -13.87
N GLU A 136 0.62 -6.23 -14.76
CA GLU A 136 0.88 -5.98 -16.16
C GLU A 136 1.62 -4.66 -16.10
N LYS A 137 2.95 -4.72 -16.11
CA LYS A 137 3.83 -3.57 -16.11
C LYS A 137 3.22 -2.66 -17.16
N PRO A 138 2.62 -1.50 -16.82
CA PRO A 138 2.26 -0.54 -17.85
C PRO A 138 3.43 -0.47 -18.83
N ASN A 139 3.14 -0.53 -20.13
CA ASN A 139 4.17 -0.70 -21.16
C ASN A 139 5.22 0.45 -21.17
N THR A 140 5.12 1.38 -20.24
CA THR A 140 6.06 2.42 -19.84
C THR A 140 6.10 2.51 -18.30
N PRO A 141 7.26 2.31 -17.65
CA PRO A 141 7.47 2.70 -16.26
C PRO A 141 6.97 4.13 -16.01
N SER A 142 6.33 4.41 -14.88
CA SER A 142 6.33 5.79 -14.39
C SER A 142 7.75 6.03 -13.89
N GLU A 143 8.56 6.78 -14.66
CA GLU A 143 10.00 6.84 -14.42
C GLU A 143 10.33 7.31 -13.00
N PHE A 144 9.47 8.16 -12.40
CA PHE A 144 9.56 8.58 -11.00
C PHE A 144 8.18 8.71 -10.33
N VAL A 145 7.89 7.81 -9.37
CA VAL A 145 6.59 7.78 -8.67
C VAL A 145 6.52 8.76 -7.49
N SER A 146 7.67 9.28 -7.04
CA SER A 146 7.80 10.14 -5.86
C SER A 146 8.01 11.61 -6.16
N LEU A 147 7.86 12.08 -7.41
CA LEU A 147 8.23 13.44 -7.78
C LEU A 147 7.15 14.45 -7.34
N LEU A 148 7.55 15.52 -6.68
CA LEU A 148 6.69 16.61 -6.24
C LEU A 148 6.00 17.25 -7.44
N GLY A 149 4.67 17.39 -7.36
CA GLY A 149 3.85 17.96 -8.42
C GLY A 149 3.45 16.96 -9.52
N THR A 150 3.91 15.70 -9.45
CA THR A 150 3.45 14.61 -10.32
C THR A 150 2.57 13.65 -9.52
N ASN A 151 1.83 12.76 -10.21
CA ASN A 151 1.04 11.69 -9.60
C ASN A 151 0.07 12.20 -8.49
N SER A 152 -0.43 13.43 -8.64
CA SER A 152 -1.24 14.16 -7.66
C SER A 152 -0.56 14.46 -6.31
N LEU A 153 0.75 14.25 -6.22
CA LEU A 153 1.55 14.56 -5.04
C LEU A 153 1.76 16.07 -4.90
N THR A 154 1.59 16.55 -3.68
CA THR A 154 1.83 17.95 -3.30
C THR A 154 2.88 17.99 -2.19
N ALA A 155 3.32 19.18 -1.78
CA ALA A 155 4.27 19.29 -0.67
C ALA A 155 3.76 18.63 0.63
N ALA A 156 2.44 18.54 0.82
CA ALA A 156 1.83 17.88 1.97
C ALA A 156 1.94 16.34 1.94
N SER A 157 2.19 15.75 0.76
CA SER A 157 2.42 14.31 0.61
C SER A 157 3.74 13.85 1.27
N TYR A 158 4.64 14.78 1.58
CA TYR A 158 5.96 14.47 2.11
C TYR A 158 6.05 14.91 3.56
N THR A 159 6.30 13.95 4.46
CA THR A 159 6.39 14.19 5.89
C THR A 159 7.69 13.62 6.45
N ALA A 160 8.11 14.14 7.60
CA ALA A 160 9.28 13.66 8.31
C ALA A 160 9.04 13.63 9.82
N SER A 161 9.79 12.77 10.49
CA SER A 161 9.90 12.73 11.96
C SER A 161 10.21 14.10 12.57
N SER A 162 11.13 14.83 11.97
CA SER A 162 11.46 16.21 12.31
C SER A 162 12.18 16.88 11.13
N THR A 163 12.23 18.21 11.17
CA THR A 163 12.86 19.03 10.14
C THR A 163 13.66 20.14 10.81
N TYR A 164 14.89 20.33 10.37
CA TYR A 164 15.75 21.43 10.76
C TYR A 164 15.14 22.76 10.29
N SER A 165 15.15 23.77 11.16
CA SER A 165 14.81 25.14 10.78
C SER A 165 15.78 26.11 11.43
N ASP A 166 16.28 27.05 10.64
CA ASP A 166 17.03 28.23 11.08
C ASP A 166 16.15 29.49 11.12
N GLY A 167 14.82 29.31 11.12
CA GLY A 167 13.85 30.39 10.94
C GLY A 167 13.50 30.68 9.47
N SER A 168 14.11 29.98 8.51
CA SER A 168 13.65 29.93 7.12
C SER A 168 12.88 28.64 6.81
N SER A 169 12.05 28.70 5.75
CA SER A 169 11.29 27.57 5.21
C SER A 169 11.95 27.01 3.95
N GLY A 170 13.01 26.22 4.11
CA GLY A 170 13.69 25.63 2.95
C GLY A 170 14.25 24.22 3.12
N TYR A 171 14.13 23.59 4.29
CA TYR A 171 14.65 22.24 4.54
C TYR A 171 13.56 21.18 4.65
N GLU A 172 12.37 21.48 4.14
CA GLU A 172 11.18 20.64 4.24
C GLU A 172 11.33 19.31 3.49
N PRO A 173 10.59 18.26 3.91
CA PRO A 173 10.64 16.94 3.28
C PRO A 173 10.46 16.95 1.77
N ALA A 174 9.52 17.75 1.27
CA ALA A 174 9.20 17.86 -0.15
C ALA A 174 10.39 18.33 -1.01
N GLY A 175 11.36 19.04 -0.42
CA GLY A 175 12.58 19.45 -1.12
C GLY A 175 13.51 18.29 -1.48
N SER A 176 13.31 17.08 -0.92
CA SER A 176 14.03 15.87 -1.35
C SER A 176 13.33 15.07 -2.43
N PHE A 177 12.27 15.61 -3.00
CA PHE A 177 11.45 14.94 -3.99
C PHE A 177 11.09 15.88 -5.14
N ASP A 178 11.77 17.01 -5.28
CA ASP A 178 11.42 18.04 -6.28
C ASP A 178 12.17 17.87 -7.60
N GLY A 179 13.11 16.93 -7.67
CA GLY A 179 13.94 16.67 -8.84
C GLY A 179 15.11 17.65 -9.00
N TYR A 180 15.46 18.42 -7.96
CA TYR A 180 16.56 19.37 -7.93
C TYR A 180 17.57 19.09 -6.80
N ARG A 181 18.85 19.07 -7.19
CA ARG A 181 19.97 19.05 -6.24
C ARG A 181 20.11 20.39 -5.50
N PHE A 182 20.61 20.37 -4.26
CA PHE A 182 20.94 21.58 -3.50
C PHE A 182 21.98 22.43 -4.25
N LYS A 183 21.55 23.63 -4.69
CA LYS A 183 22.31 24.61 -5.52
C LYS A 183 22.49 24.27 -7.02
N GLY A 184 21.63 23.44 -7.62
CA GLY A 184 21.43 23.37 -9.08
C GLY A 184 20.19 24.14 -9.53
N SER A 185 20.27 24.92 -10.62
CA SER A 185 19.07 25.51 -11.25
C SER A 185 18.51 24.65 -12.38
N VAL A 186 19.24 23.61 -12.81
CA VAL A 186 18.75 22.63 -13.78
C VAL A 186 18.42 21.37 -12.99
N GLY A 187 17.16 20.97 -13.00
CA GLY A 187 16.71 19.73 -12.36
C GLY A 187 17.44 18.53 -12.94
N ILE A 188 17.63 17.50 -12.12
CA ILE A 188 18.20 16.22 -12.55
C ILE A 188 17.13 15.29 -13.14
N VAL A 189 15.86 15.70 -13.04
CA VAL A 189 14.70 15.02 -13.63
C VAL A 189 13.99 15.97 -14.61
N PRO A 190 13.80 15.59 -15.90
CA PRO A 190 13.13 16.43 -16.90
C PRO A 190 11.68 16.82 -16.54
N GLU A 191 10.99 15.97 -15.78
CA GLU A 191 9.59 16.11 -15.35
C GLU A 191 9.44 16.93 -14.06
N ALA A 192 10.54 17.40 -13.48
CA ALA A 192 10.52 18.24 -12.30
C ALA A 192 9.71 19.52 -12.56
N ILE A 193 9.04 20.03 -11.53
CA ILE A 193 8.44 21.37 -11.55
C ILE A 193 9.47 22.39 -12.05
N SER A 194 9.03 23.47 -12.71
CA SER A 194 9.97 24.42 -13.33
C SER A 194 10.87 25.18 -12.35
N GLU A 195 10.62 25.06 -11.04
CA GLU A 195 11.38 25.71 -9.98
C GLU A 195 11.63 24.77 -8.79
N ARG A 196 12.81 24.90 -8.17
CA ARG A 196 13.19 24.13 -6.97
C ARG A 196 12.30 24.49 -5.76
N TYR A 197 11.88 23.49 -5.00
CA TYR A 197 11.16 23.65 -3.75
C TYR A 197 12.13 23.91 -2.58
N GLY A 198 12.00 25.08 -1.95
CA GLY A 198 12.87 25.47 -0.84
C GLY A 198 14.36 25.44 -1.23
N TYR A 199 15.17 24.76 -0.43
CA TYR A 199 16.59 24.56 -0.72
C TYR A 199 16.90 23.31 -1.56
N GLY A 200 15.90 22.51 -1.95
CA GLY A 200 16.10 21.24 -2.66
C GLY A 200 16.85 20.22 -1.81
N THR A 201 16.47 20.12 -0.53
CA THR A 201 17.00 19.14 0.41
C THR A 201 16.11 19.08 1.64
N TRP A 202 15.90 17.89 2.19
CA TRP A 202 15.44 17.72 3.55
C TRP A 202 16.62 17.60 4.51
N THR A 203 16.53 18.28 5.65
CA THR A 203 17.52 18.20 6.72
C THR A 203 16.83 18.03 8.06
N SER A 204 17.39 17.19 8.91
CA SER A 204 17.00 16.99 10.30
C SER A 204 18.21 17.06 11.22
N PHE A 205 17.98 17.29 12.51
CA PHE A 205 19.01 17.07 13.53
C PHE A 205 19.14 15.57 13.80
N VAL A 206 20.37 15.11 14.04
CA VAL A 206 20.54 13.77 14.61
C VAL A 206 19.99 13.79 16.03
N ASN A 207 18.95 13.00 16.28
CA ASN A 207 18.39 12.84 17.61
C ASN A 207 18.91 11.53 18.21
N SER A 208 19.79 11.62 19.21
CA SER A 208 20.35 10.43 19.88
C SER A 208 19.31 9.58 20.62
N ASN A 209 18.08 10.09 20.79
CA ASN A 209 17.00 9.42 21.50
C ASN A 209 15.86 8.96 20.58
N ALA A 210 15.92 9.27 19.27
CA ALA A 210 14.90 8.86 18.32
C ALA A 210 15.44 8.79 16.90
N ASN A 211 15.16 7.67 16.23
CA ASN A 211 15.43 7.51 14.81
C ASN A 211 14.66 8.54 13.98
N GLN A 212 15.23 8.89 12.84
CA GLN A 212 14.62 9.83 11.90
C GLN A 212 13.95 9.05 10.78
N TRP A 213 12.95 9.66 10.16
CA TRP A 213 12.31 9.09 8.98
C TRP A 213 11.83 10.18 8.03
N LEU A 214 11.82 9.82 6.74
CA LEU A 214 11.13 10.51 5.65
C LEU A 214 10.04 9.59 5.12
N ASN A 215 8.85 10.16 4.88
CA ASN A 215 7.68 9.45 4.42
C ASN A 215 7.05 10.15 3.22
N ILE A 216 6.57 9.36 2.27
CA ILE A 216 5.68 9.78 1.19
C ILE A 216 4.31 9.18 1.46
N GLU A 217 3.25 9.97 1.38
CA GLU A 217 1.87 9.54 1.27
C GLU A 217 1.45 9.69 -0.20
N PHE A 218 1.31 8.56 -0.88
CA PHE A 218 0.93 8.55 -2.28
C PHE A 218 -0.56 8.86 -2.45
N SER A 219 -0.90 9.71 -3.41
CA SER A 219 -2.30 9.95 -3.77
C SER A 219 -2.95 8.74 -4.43
N ILE A 220 -2.16 8.00 -5.22
CA ILE A 220 -2.53 6.73 -5.85
C ILE A 220 -1.68 5.64 -5.20
N ASN A 221 -2.26 4.51 -4.81
CA ASN A 221 -1.48 3.43 -4.22
C ASN A 221 -0.36 3.03 -5.18
N THR A 222 0.84 2.86 -4.65
CA THR A 222 2.06 2.78 -5.46
C THR A 222 2.89 1.58 -5.05
N MET A 223 3.33 0.79 -6.02
CA MET A 223 4.34 -0.24 -5.85
C MET A 223 5.71 0.37 -6.15
N VAL A 224 6.70 0.13 -5.29
CA VAL A 224 8.07 0.63 -5.45
C VAL A 224 9.02 -0.53 -5.72
N GLU A 225 9.91 -0.40 -6.70
CA GLU A 225 10.89 -1.44 -7.08
C GLU A 225 12.33 -1.05 -6.72
N SER A 226 12.61 0.25 -6.73
CA SER A 226 13.95 0.78 -6.48
C SER A 226 13.89 2.25 -6.12
N PHE A 227 15.00 2.74 -5.60
CA PHE A 227 15.18 4.17 -5.39
C PHE A 227 16.64 4.59 -5.57
N GLU A 228 16.84 5.84 -5.98
CA GLU A 228 18.14 6.49 -5.91
C GLU A 228 18.09 7.56 -4.84
N ILE A 229 19.06 7.52 -3.91
CA ILE A 229 19.21 8.52 -2.87
C ILE A 229 20.47 9.35 -3.13
N PHE A 230 20.36 10.66 -2.97
CA PHE A 230 21.44 11.60 -3.24
C PHE A 230 21.86 12.34 -1.97
N SER A 231 23.17 12.49 -1.78
CA SER A 231 23.72 13.34 -0.74
C SER A 231 23.97 14.74 -1.23
N LYS A 232 23.83 15.73 -0.35
CA LYS A 232 24.18 17.10 -0.68
C LYS A 232 25.67 17.19 -1.00
N SER A 233 26.01 17.78 -2.16
CA SER A 233 27.40 17.87 -2.63
C SER A 233 28.35 18.46 -1.56
N GLY A 234 29.41 17.71 -1.23
CA GLY A 234 30.37 18.05 -0.18
C GLY A 234 29.93 17.71 1.25
N TYR A 235 28.77 17.05 1.43
CA TYR A 235 28.19 16.69 2.73
C TYR A 235 27.68 15.24 2.77
N ALA A 236 28.29 14.33 2.00
CA ALA A 236 27.94 12.89 1.96
C ALA A 236 27.93 12.24 3.36
N MET A 237 28.82 12.67 4.24
CA MET A 237 28.85 12.28 5.66
C MET A 237 27.53 12.47 6.44
N ARG A 238 26.60 13.32 5.95
CA ARG A 238 25.28 13.57 6.55
C ARG A 238 24.17 12.67 5.99
N LEU A 239 24.45 11.94 4.91
CA LEU A 239 23.52 10.98 4.33
C LEU A 239 23.15 9.91 5.37
N PRO A 240 21.90 9.40 5.39
CA PRO A 240 21.58 8.21 6.17
C PRO A 240 22.52 7.07 5.81
N LYS A 241 22.99 6.30 6.80
CA LYS A 241 23.86 5.15 6.58
C LYS A 241 23.07 3.85 6.74
N ASP A 242 22.62 3.55 7.95
CA ASP A 242 21.79 2.37 8.20
C ASP A 242 20.31 2.75 8.09
N ILE A 243 19.59 2.14 7.15
CA ILE A 243 18.16 2.40 6.91
C ILE A 243 17.33 1.13 6.88
N THR A 244 16.03 1.27 7.15
CA THR A 244 15.00 0.27 6.91
C THR A 244 13.91 0.90 6.07
N ILE A 245 13.55 0.24 4.97
CA ILE A 245 12.37 0.61 4.18
C ILE A 245 11.14 0.06 4.88
N GLN A 246 10.15 0.91 5.06
CA GLN A 246 8.87 0.57 5.66
C GLN A 246 7.74 0.99 4.73
N TYR A 247 6.62 0.29 4.79
CA TYR A 247 5.41 0.66 4.07
C TYR A 247 4.16 0.55 4.95
N SER A 248 3.08 1.21 4.54
CA SER A 248 1.80 1.22 5.25
C SER A 248 0.64 1.59 4.32
N MET A 249 -0.57 1.14 4.67
CA MET A 249 -1.82 1.59 4.04
C MET A 249 -2.52 2.71 4.83
N ASP A 250 -2.26 2.82 6.13
CA ASP A 250 -2.99 3.72 7.04
C ASP A 250 -2.14 4.87 7.60
N GLY A 251 -0.82 4.85 7.35
CA GLY A 251 0.10 5.88 7.83
C GLY A 251 0.36 5.80 9.35
N ILE A 252 -0.13 4.75 10.01
CA ILE A 252 -0.01 4.54 11.46
C ILE A 252 0.78 3.25 11.72
N ASN A 253 0.34 2.14 11.13
CA ASN A 253 0.96 0.83 11.27
C ASN A 253 1.88 0.57 10.08
N TYR A 254 3.17 0.45 10.36
CA TYR A 254 4.20 0.24 9.33
C TYR A 254 4.76 -1.17 9.42
N THR A 255 4.97 -1.77 8.25
CA THR A 255 5.65 -3.05 8.07
C THR A 255 7.05 -2.79 7.54
N ASP A 256 8.06 -3.41 8.16
CA ASP A 256 9.42 -3.42 7.65
C ASP A 256 9.50 -4.29 6.38
N HIS A 257 10.07 -3.75 5.30
CA HIS A 257 10.33 -4.48 4.06
C HIS A 257 11.73 -5.09 4.10
N GLU A 258 12.77 -4.24 4.09
CA GLU A 258 14.17 -4.66 4.13
C GLU A 258 15.08 -3.54 4.64
N SER A 259 16.31 -3.87 5.01
CA SER A 259 17.29 -2.90 5.54
C SER A 259 18.54 -2.83 4.69
N PHE A 260 19.11 -1.63 4.58
CA PHE A 260 20.27 -1.35 3.73
C PHE A 260 21.34 -0.55 4.47
N ILE A 261 22.58 -0.71 4.00
CA ILE A 261 23.70 0.16 4.34
C ILE A 261 24.00 1.04 3.13
N ILE A 262 23.68 2.32 3.25
CA ILE A 262 24.05 3.36 2.29
C ILE A 262 25.54 3.65 2.43
N GLN A 263 26.22 3.84 1.30
CA GLN A 263 27.61 4.23 1.25
C GLN A 263 27.74 5.75 1.33
N GLU A 264 28.89 6.25 1.80
CA GLU A 264 29.18 7.67 1.84
C GLU A 264 29.55 8.18 0.44
N VAL A 265 28.55 8.33 -0.43
CA VAL A 265 28.70 8.66 -1.86
C VAL A 265 27.78 9.80 -2.29
N ASP A 266 27.99 10.33 -3.50
CA ASP A 266 27.15 11.40 -4.05
C ASP A 266 25.71 10.93 -4.31
N SER A 267 25.57 9.73 -4.90
CA SER A 267 24.30 9.03 -5.02
C SER A 267 24.49 7.52 -4.97
N GLN A 268 23.44 6.80 -4.57
CA GLN A 268 23.39 5.35 -4.61
C GLN A 268 22.01 4.88 -5.07
N VAL A 269 22.00 4.02 -6.08
CA VAL A 269 20.80 3.27 -6.49
C VAL A 269 20.66 2.04 -5.62
N ILE A 270 19.45 1.81 -5.12
CA ILE A 270 19.05 0.67 -4.31
C ILE A 270 17.92 -0.07 -5.02
N MET A 271 18.15 -1.35 -5.26
CA MET A 271 17.14 -2.27 -5.76
C MET A 271 16.53 -2.99 -4.57
N LEU A 272 15.21 -2.99 -4.48
CA LEU A 272 14.53 -3.81 -3.48
C LEU A 272 14.63 -5.29 -3.88
N SER A 273 14.76 -6.21 -2.92
CA SER A 273 14.87 -7.65 -3.24
C SER A 273 13.63 -8.17 -3.96
N THR A 274 12.48 -7.58 -3.63
CA THR A 274 11.18 -7.72 -4.26
C THR A 274 10.53 -6.34 -4.27
N PRO A 275 9.66 -6.01 -5.24
CA PRO A 275 8.86 -4.79 -5.15
C PRO A 275 8.01 -4.79 -3.87
N THR A 276 7.67 -3.60 -3.36
CA THR A 276 6.64 -3.50 -2.31
C THR A 276 5.29 -3.97 -2.87
N PRO A 277 4.32 -4.37 -2.03
CA PRO A 277 2.93 -4.34 -2.47
C PRO A 277 2.53 -2.91 -2.89
N PHE A 278 1.34 -2.73 -3.48
CA PHE A 278 0.78 -1.40 -3.67
C PHE A 278 0.50 -0.76 -2.30
N VAL A 279 1.12 0.39 -2.04
CA VAL A 279 1.09 1.03 -0.71
C VAL A 279 0.63 2.47 -0.78
N LYS A 280 -0.01 2.93 0.30
CA LYS A 280 -0.37 4.34 0.49
C LYS A 280 0.79 5.15 1.04
N HIS A 281 1.64 4.54 1.86
CA HIS A 281 2.79 5.19 2.48
C HIS A 281 4.07 4.40 2.25
N PHE A 282 5.12 5.10 1.81
CA PHE A 282 6.48 4.57 1.72
C PHE A 282 7.40 5.40 2.60
N ARG A 283 8.14 4.76 3.49
CA ARG A 283 8.98 5.41 4.49
C ARG A 283 10.39 4.88 4.47
N ILE A 284 11.34 5.81 4.41
CA ILE A 284 12.75 5.54 4.67
C ILE A 284 12.99 5.83 6.16
N PHE A 285 13.09 4.76 6.95
CA PHE A 285 13.41 4.84 8.37
C PHE A 285 14.92 4.77 8.58
N MET A 286 15.49 5.72 9.31
CA MET A 286 16.92 5.99 9.35
C MET A 286 17.45 5.84 10.77
N HIS A 287 18.40 4.92 10.95
CA HIS A 287 18.96 4.58 12.26
C HIS A 287 20.16 5.46 12.61
N ASN A 288 20.96 5.85 11.61
CA ASN A 288 22.13 6.72 11.79
C ASN A 288 22.59 7.34 10.46
N ASN A 289 23.68 8.10 10.52
CA ASN A 289 24.42 8.63 9.37
C ASN A 289 25.89 8.16 9.43
N HIS A 290 26.75 8.72 8.57
CA HIS A 290 28.17 8.37 8.49
C HIS A 290 29.06 8.98 9.60
N GLY A 291 28.50 9.23 10.80
CA GLY A 291 29.27 9.60 12.00
C GLY A 291 29.29 11.10 12.32
N VAL A 292 28.35 11.87 11.79
CA VAL A 292 28.21 13.30 12.08
C VAL A 292 27.07 13.54 13.07
N ASN A 293 27.37 13.97 14.28
CA ASN A 293 26.36 14.10 15.36
C ASN A 293 25.44 15.33 15.24
N ALA A 294 25.53 16.12 14.15
CA ALA A 294 24.80 17.36 14.01
C ALA A 294 23.56 17.22 13.12
N TYR A 295 23.71 16.62 11.94
CA TYR A 295 22.67 16.65 10.91
C TYR A 295 22.55 15.31 10.20
N LEU A 296 21.31 14.97 9.88
CA LEU A 296 20.96 13.99 8.88
C LEU A 296 20.35 14.74 7.70
N GLN A 297 20.79 14.45 6.49
CA GLN A 297 20.43 15.22 5.31
C GLN A 297 20.28 14.32 4.09
N VAL A 298 19.21 14.56 3.35
CA VAL A 298 18.97 13.94 2.05
C VAL A 298 18.80 15.07 1.05
N ASP A 299 19.52 15.00 -0.07
CA ASP A 299 19.38 16.00 -1.11
C ASP A 299 18.14 15.70 -1.95
N GLU A 300 18.12 14.51 -2.55
CA GLU A 300 17.05 14.05 -3.44
C GLU A 300 16.82 12.54 -3.23
N ILE A 301 15.59 12.09 -3.44
CA ILE A 301 15.19 10.70 -3.55
C ILE A 301 14.31 10.53 -4.78
N LEU A 302 14.70 9.58 -5.63
CA LEU A 302 13.96 9.22 -6.83
C LEU A 302 13.45 7.78 -6.69
N LEU A 303 12.16 7.60 -6.41
CA LEU A 303 11.53 6.28 -6.38
C LEU A 303 11.08 5.87 -7.78
N LYS A 304 11.37 4.62 -8.17
CA LYS A 304 10.86 4.02 -9.41
C LYS A 304 9.89 2.89 -9.09
N GLY A 305 8.80 2.84 -9.84
CA GLY A 305 7.75 1.87 -9.60
C GLY A 305 6.51 2.10 -10.44
N TRP A 306 5.36 1.72 -9.89
CA TRP A 306 4.10 1.62 -10.60
C TRP A 306 2.96 2.20 -9.78
N LEU A 307 2.05 2.92 -10.45
CA LEU A 307 0.81 3.41 -9.87
C LEU A 307 -0.28 2.36 -10.09
N GLN A 308 -1.12 2.11 -9.08
CA GLN A 308 -2.32 1.27 -9.21
C GLN A 308 -3.28 1.97 -10.19
N GLN A 309 -3.77 1.24 -11.19
CA GLN A 309 -4.69 1.76 -12.22
C GLN A 309 -6.11 1.91 -11.68
#